data_AF-A0A1R3WFF3-F1
#
_entry.id   AF-A0A1R3WFF3-F1
#
_cell.length_a   1.000
_cell.length_b   1.000
_cell.length_c   1.000
_cell.angle_alpha   90.00
_cell.angle_beta   90.00
_cell.angle_gamma   90.00
#
_symmetry.space_group_name_H-M   'P 1'
#
loop_
_entity.id
_entity.type
_entity.pdbx_description
1 polymer ?
#
loop_
_entity_poly.entity_id
_entity_poly.type
_entity_poly.pdbx_seq_one_letter_code
_entity_poly.pdbx_strand_id
1 'polypeptide(L)'
;MLKHLSPLAAVAVFALASGTAAQEAETPEAETAQQEEAAPENAATDATQDAAESAADDDAAASDAEGEAAPAEGAEGEAPAEGEAPAASADDPQLDLGQPITSGDPQPGQRYSKEKFGSWDLACIKTQTDEDPCSLLQVLHDDDDNPVAEISLFRIKGEGQAVAGASVIVPLETLLPAQLTISVDGGTAKRYSYAFCTDIGCVAQIGLTQEDVDTFKRGKGAQVKLRPAPAPDHEVVLNLSLDGFTAGYDVVDVVEQ
;
A
#
# COMPACT_ATOMS: atom_id res chain seq x y z
N MET A 1 -23.54 -12.91 -73.56
CA MET A 1 -24.46 -11.86 -73.06
C MET A 1 -23.61 -10.84 -72.32
N LEU A 2 -23.16 -9.80 -73.03
CA LEU A 2 -23.62 -8.40 -72.90
C LEU A 2 -23.31 -7.82 -71.50
N LYS A 3 -22.23 -7.04 -71.36
CA LYS A 3 -22.16 -5.55 -71.49
C LYS A 3 -22.75 -4.83 -70.27
N HIS A 4 -21.89 -4.14 -69.51
CA HIS A 4 -21.91 -2.69 -69.21
C HIS A 4 -20.87 -2.39 -68.12
N LEU A 5 -19.76 -1.70 -68.37
CA LEU A 5 -19.56 -0.26 -68.65
C LEU A 5 -20.17 0.68 -67.60
N SER A 6 -19.25 1.39 -66.93
CA SER A 6 -19.38 2.55 -66.04
C SER A 6 -20.16 3.73 -66.68
N PRO A 7 -20.62 4.75 -65.91
CA PRO A 7 -19.82 5.97 -65.85
C PRO A 7 -19.91 6.84 -64.56
N LEU A 8 -18.89 7.70 -64.47
CA LEU A 8 -18.73 9.01 -63.81
C LEU A 8 -19.98 9.85 -63.46
N ALA A 9 -19.92 10.53 -62.30
CA ALA A 9 -20.27 11.95 -62.01
C ALA A 9 -20.34 12.12 -60.46
N ALA A 10 -19.96 13.18 -59.75
CA ALA A 10 -19.49 14.54 -60.01
C ALA A 10 -18.72 14.98 -58.74
N VAL A 11 -17.51 15.55 -58.85
CA VAL A 11 -17.22 16.99 -58.68
C VAL A 11 -17.94 17.66 -57.50
N ALA A 12 -17.20 17.92 -56.42
CA ALA A 12 -17.26 19.18 -55.67
C ALA A 12 -15.92 19.42 -54.96
N VAL A 13 -15.07 20.18 -55.63
CA VAL A 13 -13.90 20.85 -55.08
C VAL A 13 -14.40 21.97 -54.17
N PHE A 14 -14.02 21.98 -52.89
CA PHE A 14 -14.07 23.19 -52.07
C PHE A 14 -12.65 23.58 -51.72
N ALA A 15 -12.17 24.59 -52.44
CA ALA A 15 -10.92 25.27 -52.22
C ALA A 15 -11.16 26.53 -51.38
N LEU A 16 -10.26 26.73 -50.41
CA LEU A 16 -9.71 28.01 -49.94
C LEU A 16 -10.65 29.04 -49.29
N ALA A 17 -10.43 29.26 -47.99
CA ALA A 17 -10.38 30.60 -47.44
C ALA A 17 -9.25 30.67 -46.39
N SER A 18 -8.11 31.18 -46.85
CA SER A 18 -6.99 31.63 -46.03
C SER A 18 -7.42 32.91 -45.30
N GLY A 19 -7.64 32.83 -43.99
CA GLY A 19 -7.81 33.99 -43.13
C GLY A 19 -6.50 34.30 -42.42
N THR A 20 -5.67 35.14 -43.04
CA THR A 20 -4.57 35.83 -42.37
C THR A 20 -5.16 37.01 -41.61
N ALA A 21 -4.95 37.06 -40.31
CA ALA A 21 -5.11 38.27 -39.51
C ALA A 21 -3.89 38.32 -38.59
N ALA A 22 -2.90 39.07 -39.04
CA ALA A 22 -1.88 39.63 -38.18
C ALA A 22 -2.56 40.56 -37.18
N GLN A 23 -2.29 40.36 -35.90
CA GLN A 23 -2.47 41.43 -34.93
C GLN A 23 -1.28 41.43 -33.97
N GLU A 24 -0.48 42.47 -34.19
CA GLU A 24 0.33 43.26 -33.26
C GLU A 24 1.12 42.55 -32.16
N ALA A 25 2.45 42.64 -32.33
CA ALA A 25 3.42 42.56 -31.27
C ALA A 25 3.30 43.80 -30.38
N GLU A 26 2.97 43.60 -29.10
CA GLU A 26 3.31 44.53 -28.04
C GLU A 26 4.53 43.97 -27.28
N THR A 27 5.54 44.83 -27.17
CA THR A 27 6.82 44.60 -26.51
C THR A 27 6.62 44.72 -25.00
N PRO A 28 7.34 43.97 -24.16
CA PRO A 28 7.19 44.02 -22.71
C PRO A 28 7.74 45.32 -22.13
N GLU A 29 6.92 46.07 -21.40
CA GLU A 29 7.40 47.08 -20.48
C GLU A 29 7.86 46.41 -19.19
N ALA A 30 9.16 46.55 -18.93
CA ALA A 30 9.77 46.34 -17.64
C ALA A 30 9.33 47.47 -16.70
N GLU A 31 8.60 47.14 -15.64
CA GLU A 31 8.48 48.02 -14.49
C GLU A 31 9.32 47.51 -13.31
N THR A 32 9.97 48.49 -12.71
CA THR A 32 11.13 48.39 -11.83
C THR A 32 10.71 48.20 -10.38
N ALA A 33 11.59 47.54 -9.64
CA ALA A 33 11.59 47.30 -8.20
C ALA A 33 11.23 48.51 -7.31
N GLN A 34 10.47 48.22 -6.25
CA GLN A 34 10.54 48.78 -4.88
C GLN A 34 10.06 47.62 -3.97
N GLN A 35 10.89 46.84 -3.27
CA GLN A 35 11.73 47.16 -2.10
C GLN A 35 10.94 47.84 -0.97
N GLU A 36 10.43 47.04 -0.03
CA GLU A 36 10.24 47.47 1.36
C GLU A 36 10.74 46.36 2.30
N GLU A 37 11.76 46.74 3.07
CA GLU A 37 12.37 46.00 4.17
C GLU A 37 11.40 45.82 5.33
N ALA A 38 11.43 44.64 5.95
CA ALA A 38 11.26 44.52 7.40
C ALA A 38 12.08 43.34 7.91
N ALA A 39 13.15 43.65 8.65
CA ALA A 39 14.07 42.72 9.30
C ALA A 39 13.40 41.96 10.47
N PRO A 40 13.95 40.79 10.87
CA PRO A 40 13.83 40.31 12.24
C PRO A 40 15.13 40.60 13.00
N GLU A 41 15.12 41.60 13.86
CA GLU A 41 16.00 41.64 15.03
C GLU A 41 15.16 41.29 16.26
N ASN A 42 15.55 40.25 16.99
CA ASN A 42 15.87 40.37 18.40
C ASN A 42 16.35 39.02 18.95
N ALA A 43 17.62 38.99 19.31
CA ALA A 43 18.23 37.95 20.13
C ALA A 43 18.22 38.40 21.60
N ALA A 44 17.66 37.51 22.43
CA ALA A 44 18.14 37.08 23.75
C ALA A 44 18.19 38.03 24.97
N THR A 45 18.03 37.34 26.11
CA THR A 45 18.35 37.65 27.51
C THR A 45 17.38 38.58 28.27
N ASP A 46 16.75 38.09 29.34
CA ASP A 46 17.37 38.06 30.67
C ASP A 46 16.56 37.19 31.65
N ALA A 47 17.28 36.63 32.61
CA ALA A 47 16.82 35.74 33.66
C ALA A 47 16.43 36.53 34.94
N THR A 48 16.18 35.78 36.02
CA THR A 48 16.09 36.18 37.46
C THR A 48 14.64 36.24 37.97
N GLN A 49 14.09 35.21 38.61
CA GLN A 49 14.41 34.56 39.91
C GLN A 49 13.71 35.26 41.09
N ASP A 50 12.84 34.51 41.77
CA ASP A 50 12.58 34.53 43.23
C ASP A 50 11.83 33.21 43.55
N ALA A 51 12.49 32.17 44.09
CA ALA A 51 12.81 31.90 45.50
C ALA A 51 11.52 31.63 46.34
N ALA A 52 11.27 30.36 46.72
CA ALA A 52 11.57 29.72 48.03
C ALA A 52 10.59 30.19 49.14
N GLU A 53 10.01 29.39 50.03
CA GLU A 53 10.47 28.29 50.90
C GLU A 53 9.18 27.69 51.55
N SER A 54 9.04 26.48 52.12
CA SER A 54 9.85 25.90 53.21
C SER A 54 9.40 24.47 53.62
N ALA A 55 10.40 23.71 54.09
CA ALA A 55 10.43 22.65 55.13
C ALA A 55 9.61 21.36 54.93
N ALA A 56 10.16 20.15 54.82
CA ALA A 56 11.12 19.37 55.65
C ALA A 56 10.49 18.74 56.91
N ASP A 57 10.50 17.40 56.98
CA ASP A 57 10.78 16.66 58.21
C ASP A 57 11.34 15.26 57.91
N ASP A 58 12.17 14.81 58.84
CA ASP A 58 13.21 13.78 58.82
C ASP A 58 12.70 12.55 59.61
N ASP A 59 13.04 11.32 59.21
CA ASP A 59 13.39 10.27 60.19
C ASP A 59 14.07 9.08 59.50
N ALA A 60 15.21 8.68 60.05
CA ALA A 60 16.01 7.53 59.67
C ALA A 60 16.03 6.52 60.83
N ALA A 61 15.91 5.22 60.53
CA ALA A 61 16.55 4.18 61.35
C ALA A 61 16.74 2.88 60.57
N ALA A 62 17.99 2.41 60.57
CA ALA A 62 18.44 1.12 60.09
C ALA A 62 18.31 0.02 61.16
N SER A 63 18.31 -1.25 60.74
CA SER A 63 18.83 -2.37 61.54
C SER A 63 19.30 -3.49 60.62
N ASP A 64 20.60 -3.74 60.63
CA ASP A 64 21.26 -4.96 60.14
C ASP A 64 21.04 -6.14 61.10
N ALA A 65 21.09 -7.38 60.58
CA ALA A 65 22.11 -8.39 60.93
C ALA A 65 21.71 -9.85 60.56
N GLU A 66 22.54 -10.43 59.67
CA GLU A 66 23.24 -11.73 59.72
C GLU A 66 22.52 -13.10 59.85
N GLY A 67 23.09 -14.08 59.11
CA GLY A 67 22.99 -15.55 59.37
C GLY A 67 22.79 -16.38 58.09
N GLU A 68 23.79 -16.64 57.25
CA GLU A 68 24.81 -17.72 57.34
C GLU A 68 24.40 -19.06 56.67
N ALA A 69 25.14 -19.36 55.60
CA ALA A 69 25.60 -20.62 54.97
C ALA A 69 24.84 -21.97 55.01
N ALA A 70 24.93 -22.64 53.85
CA ALA A 70 24.62 -24.04 53.54
C ALA A 70 25.47 -25.07 54.32
N PRO A 71 25.17 -26.39 54.24
CA PRO A 71 25.76 -27.21 53.16
C PRO A 71 24.87 -28.38 52.65
N ALA A 72 25.44 -29.10 51.69
CA ALA A 72 24.87 -30.18 50.87
C ALA A 72 25.18 -31.62 51.37
N GLU A 73 24.53 -32.57 50.68
CA GLU A 73 24.88 -33.99 50.40
C GLU A 73 24.29 -35.16 51.22
N GLY A 74 23.93 -36.23 50.47
CA GLY A 74 23.70 -37.63 50.90
C GLY A 74 22.25 -38.11 50.73
N ALA A 75 21.80 -38.72 49.61
CA ALA A 75 22.09 -40.06 49.03
C ALA A 75 21.07 -41.17 49.43
N GLU A 76 20.48 -41.74 48.37
CA GLU A 76 19.93 -43.11 48.19
C GLU A 76 18.62 -43.59 48.86
N GLY A 77 17.71 -44.07 47.99
CA GLY A 77 17.05 -45.37 48.15
C GLY A 77 15.60 -45.38 48.64
N GLU A 78 14.64 -45.53 47.70
CA GLU A 78 13.64 -46.63 47.64
C GLU A 78 12.43 -46.22 46.79
N ALA A 79 12.11 -47.07 45.81
CA ALA A 79 10.87 -47.03 45.05
C ALA A 79 9.69 -47.46 45.92
N PRO A 80 8.47 -46.96 45.62
CA PRO A 80 7.37 -47.91 45.54
C PRO A 80 6.44 -47.67 44.34
N ALA A 81 6.10 -48.81 43.73
CA ALA A 81 4.81 -49.22 43.20
C ALA A 81 4.03 -48.29 42.24
N GLU A 82 3.81 -48.85 41.05
CA GLU A 82 2.72 -48.54 40.11
C GLU A 82 1.40 -48.26 40.85
N GLY A 83 0.98 -46.99 40.83
CA GLY A 83 -0.39 -46.58 41.07
C GLY A 83 -1.00 -46.15 39.74
N GLU A 84 -2.06 -46.84 39.33
CA GLU A 84 -2.92 -46.47 38.20
C GLU A 84 -3.21 -44.96 38.22
N ALA A 85 -2.79 -44.27 37.16
CA ALA A 85 -3.25 -42.92 36.89
C ALA A 85 -4.77 -42.96 36.70
N PRO A 86 -5.55 -42.09 37.36
CA PRO A 86 -6.98 -42.06 37.14
C PRO A 86 -7.22 -41.66 35.68
N ALA A 87 -7.94 -42.51 34.96
CA ALA A 87 -8.49 -42.17 33.65
C ALA A 87 -9.31 -40.88 33.82
N ALA A 88 -8.76 -39.76 33.36
CA ALA A 88 -9.49 -38.52 33.25
C ALA A 88 -10.70 -38.78 32.37
N SER A 89 -11.88 -38.61 32.97
CA SER A 89 -13.17 -38.83 32.33
C SER A 89 -13.29 -37.89 31.13
N ALA A 90 -13.30 -38.45 29.92
CA ALA A 90 -13.48 -37.72 28.67
C ALA A 90 -14.97 -37.41 28.42
N ASP A 91 -15.64 -36.86 29.43
CA ASP A 91 -17.05 -36.49 29.37
C ASP A 91 -17.26 -35.15 30.11
N ASP A 92 -16.56 -34.10 29.66
CA ASP A 92 -17.02 -32.73 29.87
C ASP A 92 -17.67 -32.24 28.56
N PRO A 93 -19.01 -32.24 28.46
CA PRO A 93 -19.71 -31.90 27.22
C PRO A 93 -19.69 -30.40 26.88
N GLN A 94 -18.90 -29.58 27.59
CA GLN A 94 -18.96 -28.12 27.46
C GLN A 94 -17.72 -27.47 26.84
N LEU A 95 -16.66 -28.23 26.58
CA LEU A 95 -15.45 -27.70 25.94
C LEU A 95 -15.33 -28.24 24.52
N ASP A 96 -15.43 -27.32 23.55
CA ASP A 96 -15.10 -27.58 22.16
C ASP A 96 -13.58 -27.82 22.07
N LEU A 97 -13.19 -29.08 21.85
CA LEU A 97 -11.79 -29.48 21.71
C LEU A 97 -11.21 -29.15 20.33
N GLY A 98 -11.97 -28.44 19.49
CA GLY A 98 -11.66 -28.21 18.10
C GLY A 98 -11.78 -29.49 17.28
N GLN A 99 -11.82 -29.33 15.97
CA GLN A 99 -11.69 -30.44 15.03
C GLN A 99 -10.43 -30.20 14.20
N PRO A 100 -9.60 -31.22 13.95
CA PRO A 100 -8.45 -31.07 13.09
C PRO A 100 -8.93 -30.74 11.66
N ILE A 101 -8.61 -29.55 11.18
CA ILE A 101 -8.74 -29.22 9.76
C ILE A 101 -7.67 -30.02 9.02
N THR A 102 -8.05 -31.17 8.48
CA THR A 102 -7.21 -31.91 7.54
C THR A 102 -7.37 -31.28 6.18
N SER A 103 -6.44 -30.38 5.80
CA SER A 103 -5.91 -30.18 4.44
C SER A 103 -5.09 -28.89 4.44
N GLY A 104 -3.77 -29.00 4.28
CA GLY A 104 -2.86 -27.86 4.10
C GLY A 104 -2.94 -27.22 2.70
N ASP A 105 -3.87 -27.71 1.86
CA ASP A 105 -4.09 -27.23 0.51
C ASP A 105 -5.24 -26.20 0.47
N PRO A 106 -5.08 -25.08 -0.24
CA PRO A 106 -6.13 -24.09 -0.45
C PRO A 106 -7.41 -24.73 -1.02
N GLN A 107 -8.57 -24.27 -0.57
CA GLN A 107 -9.86 -24.71 -1.11
C GLN A 107 -10.28 -23.85 -2.31
N PRO A 108 -11.10 -24.36 -3.26
CA PRO A 108 -11.59 -23.55 -4.37
C PRO A 108 -12.22 -22.23 -3.89
N GLY A 109 -11.82 -21.12 -4.53
CA GLY A 109 -12.19 -19.75 -4.16
C GLY A 109 -11.26 -19.09 -3.13
N GLN A 110 -10.37 -19.84 -2.46
CA GLN A 110 -9.41 -19.27 -1.53
C GLN A 110 -8.17 -18.74 -2.26
N ARG A 111 -7.75 -17.54 -1.86
CA ARG A 111 -6.46 -16.97 -2.26
C ARG A 111 -5.33 -17.65 -1.48
N TYR A 112 -4.20 -17.91 -2.14
CA TYR A 112 -2.97 -18.40 -1.53
C TYR A 112 -1.73 -17.75 -2.15
N SER A 113 -0.67 -17.64 -1.36
CA SER A 113 0.65 -17.19 -1.81
C SER A 113 1.36 -18.35 -2.53
N LYS A 114 1.59 -18.21 -3.83
CA LYS A 114 2.29 -19.22 -4.63
C LYS A 114 3.80 -19.03 -4.56
N GLU A 115 4.26 -17.78 -4.62
CA GLU A 115 5.67 -17.42 -4.56
C GLU A 115 5.83 -15.95 -4.14
N LYS A 116 6.93 -15.62 -3.46
CA LYS A 116 7.25 -14.23 -3.08
C LYS A 116 8.46 -13.71 -3.84
N PHE A 117 8.36 -12.47 -4.31
CA PHE A 117 9.39 -11.71 -5.00
C PHE A 117 9.65 -10.40 -4.25
N GLY A 118 10.65 -10.38 -3.37
CA GLY A 118 10.91 -9.20 -2.54
C GLY A 118 9.68 -8.83 -1.71
N SER A 119 9.13 -7.64 -1.95
CA SER A 119 7.91 -7.15 -1.30
C SER A 119 6.60 -7.61 -1.97
N TRP A 120 6.67 -8.30 -3.11
CA TRP A 120 5.50 -8.72 -3.88
C TRP A 120 5.16 -10.19 -3.66
N ASP A 121 3.87 -10.49 -3.59
CA ASP A 121 3.34 -11.85 -3.52
C ASP A 121 2.68 -12.22 -4.84
N LEU A 122 3.05 -13.36 -5.43
CA LEU A 122 2.30 -13.97 -6.51
C LEU A 122 1.13 -14.74 -5.88
N ALA A 123 0.03 -14.03 -5.72
CA ALA A 123 -1.17 -14.52 -5.06
C ALA A 123 -2.13 -15.12 -6.10
N CYS A 124 -2.48 -16.39 -5.94
CA CYS A 124 -3.36 -17.12 -6.84
C CYS A 124 -4.67 -17.48 -6.15
N ILE A 125 -5.75 -17.61 -6.91
CA ILE A 125 -7.04 -18.08 -6.40
C ILE A 125 -7.20 -19.53 -6.79
N LYS A 126 -7.35 -20.42 -5.81
CA LYS A 126 -7.56 -21.84 -6.09
C LYS A 126 -8.84 -22.05 -6.87
N THR A 127 -8.76 -22.76 -7.96
CA THR A 127 -9.90 -23.13 -8.80
C THR A 127 -10.25 -24.60 -8.62
N GLN A 128 -11.34 -25.02 -9.27
CA GLN A 128 -11.65 -26.45 -9.43
C GLN A 128 -10.82 -27.09 -10.57
N THR A 129 -10.07 -26.28 -11.31
CA THR A 129 -9.18 -26.70 -12.39
C THR A 129 -7.73 -26.77 -11.91
N ASP A 130 -6.84 -27.26 -12.76
CA ASP A 130 -5.40 -27.30 -12.47
C ASP A 130 -4.70 -25.96 -12.71
N GLU A 131 -5.38 -25.00 -13.35
CA GLU A 131 -4.87 -23.66 -13.63
C GLU A 131 -5.55 -22.63 -12.71
N ASP A 132 -4.77 -22.06 -11.81
CA ASP A 132 -5.22 -21.04 -10.86
C ASP A 132 -4.78 -19.65 -11.35
N PRO A 133 -5.70 -18.68 -11.50
CA PRO A 133 -5.33 -17.33 -11.91
C PRO A 133 -4.57 -16.63 -10.79
N CYS A 134 -3.44 -16.03 -11.15
CA CYS A 134 -2.52 -15.35 -10.26
C CYS A 134 -2.46 -13.85 -10.56
N SER A 135 -2.33 -13.07 -9.48
CA SER A 135 -2.07 -11.63 -9.51
C SER A 135 -0.83 -11.32 -8.69
N LEU A 136 -0.09 -10.29 -9.07
CA LEU A 136 1.03 -9.80 -8.29
C LEU A 136 0.52 -8.75 -7.31
N LEU A 137 0.72 -8.98 -6.02
CA LEU A 137 0.04 -8.28 -4.94
C LEU A 137 1.03 -7.68 -3.94
N GLN A 138 0.68 -6.51 -3.39
CA GLN A 138 1.36 -5.93 -2.24
C GLN A 138 0.36 -5.20 -1.35
N VAL A 139 0.47 -5.41 -0.04
CA VAL A 139 -0.23 -4.61 0.98
C VAL A 139 0.60 -3.35 1.23
N LEU A 140 -0.05 -2.20 1.13
CA LEU A 140 0.55 -0.88 1.28
C LEU A 140 0.37 -0.41 2.72
N HIS A 141 1.46 0.09 3.28
CA HIS A 141 1.52 0.54 4.67
C HIS A 141 1.74 2.05 4.73
N ASP A 142 1.21 2.68 5.78
CA ASP A 142 1.51 4.07 6.12
C ASP A 142 2.90 4.21 6.79
N ASP A 143 3.24 5.42 7.21
CA ASP A 143 4.53 5.71 7.84
C ASP A 143 4.70 5.07 9.22
N ASP A 144 3.59 4.66 9.86
CA ASP A 144 3.57 3.96 11.15
C ASP A 144 3.52 2.43 10.98
N ASP A 145 3.72 1.92 9.74
CA ASP A 145 3.69 0.50 9.37
C ASP A 145 2.31 -0.17 9.58
N ASN A 146 1.22 0.59 9.49
CA ASN A 146 -0.13 0.03 9.50
C ASN A 146 -0.56 -0.34 8.08
N PRO A 147 -1.19 -1.51 7.85
CA PRO A 147 -1.73 -1.87 6.54
C PRO A 147 -2.98 -1.03 6.23
N VAL A 148 -2.96 -0.29 5.12
CA VAL A 148 -4.06 0.62 4.76
C VAL A 148 -4.72 0.24 3.45
N ALA A 149 -3.95 -0.18 2.44
CA ALA A 149 -4.47 -0.47 1.11
C ALA A 149 -3.81 -1.72 0.51
N GLU A 150 -4.37 -2.24 -0.57
CA GLU A 150 -3.77 -3.35 -1.33
C GLU A 150 -3.72 -2.95 -2.81
N ILE A 151 -2.58 -3.18 -3.45
CA ILE A 151 -2.44 -3.16 -4.91
C ILE A 151 -2.32 -4.59 -5.42
N SER A 152 -3.05 -4.92 -6.47
CA SER A 152 -2.90 -6.16 -7.24
C SER A 152 -2.83 -5.86 -8.72
N LEU A 153 -2.07 -6.64 -9.49
CA LEU A 153 -1.94 -6.45 -10.93
C LEU A 153 -1.81 -7.76 -11.70
N PHE A 154 -2.13 -7.69 -12.98
CA PHE A 154 -1.96 -8.73 -13.98
C PHE A 154 -1.47 -8.12 -15.30
N ARG A 155 -0.84 -8.92 -16.15
CA ARG A 155 -0.44 -8.49 -17.49
C ARG A 155 -1.63 -8.55 -18.43
N ILE A 156 -1.64 -7.65 -19.41
CA ILE A 156 -2.68 -7.57 -20.42
C ILE A 156 -2.04 -7.83 -21.77
N LYS A 157 -2.70 -8.65 -22.59
CA LYS A 157 -2.38 -8.81 -24.01
C LYS A 157 -3.58 -8.37 -24.84
N GLY A 158 -3.36 -7.39 -25.72
CA GLY A 158 -4.39 -6.81 -26.58
C GLY A 158 -3.85 -5.62 -27.39
N GLU A 159 -4.73 -4.93 -28.11
CA GLU A 159 -4.38 -3.79 -28.98
C GLU A 159 -4.41 -2.42 -28.26
N GLY A 160 -4.77 -2.40 -26.96
CA GLY A 160 -4.85 -1.19 -26.15
C GLY A 160 -3.48 -0.63 -25.74
N GLN A 161 -3.48 0.60 -25.22
CA GLN A 161 -2.27 1.25 -24.70
C GLN A 161 -1.76 0.63 -23.39
N ALA A 162 -2.64 0.00 -22.63
CA ALA A 162 -2.29 -0.65 -21.37
C ALA A 162 -1.74 -2.05 -21.63
N VAL A 163 -0.55 -2.33 -21.08
CA VAL A 163 0.12 -3.64 -21.12
C VAL A 163 -0.04 -4.40 -19.80
N ALA A 164 -0.57 -3.75 -18.77
CA ALA A 164 -0.97 -4.35 -17.52
C ALA A 164 -2.18 -3.62 -16.91
N GLY A 165 -2.98 -4.36 -16.15
CA GLY A 165 -4.07 -3.84 -15.35
C GLY A 165 -3.72 -3.96 -13.88
N ALA A 166 -3.98 -2.90 -13.11
CA ALA A 166 -3.84 -2.92 -11.66
C ALA A 166 -5.13 -2.44 -10.99
N SER A 167 -5.37 -2.98 -9.79
CA SER A 167 -6.45 -2.57 -8.91
C SER A 167 -5.84 -2.15 -7.59
N VAL A 168 -6.17 -0.94 -7.13
CA VAL A 168 -5.83 -0.49 -5.78
C VAL A 168 -7.12 -0.36 -5.00
N ILE A 169 -7.26 -1.15 -3.93
CA ILE A 169 -8.37 -1.04 -2.99
C ILE A 169 -7.90 -0.26 -1.76
N VAL A 170 -8.65 0.80 -1.44
CA VAL A 170 -8.39 1.68 -0.29
C VAL A 170 -9.57 1.64 0.68
N PRO A 171 -9.41 2.08 1.94
CA PRO A 171 -10.49 2.02 2.92
C PRO A 171 -11.74 2.79 2.50
N LEU A 172 -12.87 2.41 3.11
CA LEU A 172 -14.07 3.23 3.11
C LEU A 172 -13.78 4.62 3.71
N GLU A 173 -14.69 5.56 3.46
CA GLU A 173 -14.49 6.97 3.83
C GLU A 173 -13.29 7.64 3.13
N THR A 174 -12.88 7.15 1.96
CA THR A 174 -11.95 7.87 1.07
C THR A 174 -12.67 9.01 0.34
N LEU A 175 -11.99 10.13 0.10
CA LEU A 175 -12.50 11.28 -0.66
C LEU A 175 -12.35 11.03 -2.17
N LEU A 176 -13.42 10.52 -2.80
CA LEU A 176 -13.38 10.11 -4.21
C LEU A 176 -12.95 11.23 -5.19
N PRO A 177 -13.44 12.49 -5.09
CA PRO A 177 -13.04 13.56 -6.02
C PRO A 177 -11.56 13.92 -5.98
N ALA A 178 -10.86 13.60 -4.88
CA ALA A 178 -9.43 13.86 -4.76
C ALA A 178 -8.56 12.91 -5.61
N GLN A 179 -9.13 11.77 -6.03
CA GLN A 179 -8.47 10.71 -6.79
C GLN A 179 -7.29 10.05 -6.04
N LEU A 180 -6.92 8.85 -6.48
CA LEU A 180 -5.69 8.21 -6.03
C LEU A 180 -4.50 8.79 -6.80
N THR A 181 -3.38 9.08 -6.13
CA THR A 181 -2.16 9.55 -6.79
C THR A 181 -1.02 8.55 -6.61
N ILE A 182 -0.29 8.23 -7.68
CA ILE A 182 0.90 7.37 -7.62
C ILE A 182 2.10 8.10 -8.22
N SER A 183 3.26 8.07 -7.55
CA SER A 183 4.54 8.59 -8.03
C SER A 183 5.66 7.62 -7.71
N VAL A 184 6.49 7.28 -8.71
CA VAL A 184 7.65 6.40 -8.55
C VAL A 184 8.90 7.26 -8.34
N ASP A 185 9.66 6.98 -7.27
CA ASP A 185 10.91 7.67 -6.90
C ASP A 185 10.84 9.22 -6.94
N GLY A 186 9.67 9.80 -6.63
CA GLY A 186 9.44 11.25 -6.67
C GLY A 186 9.35 11.85 -8.09
N GLY A 187 9.26 11.00 -9.12
CA GLY A 187 9.02 11.41 -10.50
C GLY A 187 7.58 11.88 -10.74
N THR A 188 7.23 12.06 -12.01
CA THR A 188 5.90 12.54 -12.44
C THR A 188 4.78 11.71 -11.84
N ALA A 189 3.94 12.36 -11.02
CA ALA A 189 2.79 11.73 -10.41
C ALA A 189 1.64 11.58 -11.41
N LYS A 190 0.93 10.45 -11.34
CA LYS A 190 -0.30 10.18 -12.10
C LYS A 190 -1.49 10.06 -11.16
N ARG A 191 -2.65 10.58 -11.59
CA ARG A 191 -3.92 10.49 -10.84
C ARG A 191 -4.86 9.47 -11.48
N TYR A 192 -5.58 8.75 -10.64
CA TYR A 192 -6.51 7.70 -11.03
C TYR A 192 -7.83 7.87 -10.28
N SER A 193 -8.93 7.93 -11.03
CA SER A 193 -10.27 7.96 -10.45
C SER A 193 -10.61 6.64 -9.78
N TYR A 194 -11.34 6.72 -8.66
CA TYR A 194 -12.01 5.56 -8.10
C TYR A 194 -13.18 5.17 -9.01
N ALA A 195 -13.25 3.89 -9.39
CA ALA A 195 -14.25 3.36 -10.29
C ALA A 195 -15.56 3.04 -9.55
N PHE A 196 -15.45 2.42 -8.37
CA PHE A 196 -16.57 2.02 -7.53
C PHE A 196 -16.09 1.75 -6.10
N CYS A 197 -17.02 1.53 -5.17
CA CYS A 197 -16.72 1.03 -3.84
C CYS A 197 -17.54 -0.24 -3.56
N THR A 198 -16.95 -1.16 -2.81
CA THR A 198 -17.59 -2.34 -2.24
C THR A 198 -17.72 -2.15 -0.72
N ASP A 199 -18.21 -3.17 -0.02
CA ASP A 199 -18.19 -3.26 1.45
C ASP A 199 -16.77 -3.36 2.05
N ILE A 200 -15.78 -3.74 1.24
CA ILE A 200 -14.38 -3.86 1.65
C ILE A 200 -13.64 -2.52 1.49
N GLY A 201 -13.95 -1.76 0.44
CA GLY A 201 -13.23 -0.52 0.15
C GLY A 201 -13.56 0.10 -1.20
N CYS A 202 -12.93 1.23 -1.49
CA CYS A 202 -13.04 1.91 -2.78
C CYS A 202 -11.92 1.48 -3.73
N VAL A 203 -12.25 1.21 -4.99
CA VAL A 203 -11.35 0.59 -5.95
C VAL A 203 -10.99 1.58 -7.06
N ALA A 204 -9.69 1.80 -7.27
CA ALA A 204 -9.15 2.43 -8.46
C ALA A 204 -8.70 1.36 -9.45
N GLN A 205 -9.25 1.39 -10.67
CA GLN A 205 -8.80 0.54 -11.78
C GLN A 205 -7.81 1.30 -12.65
N ILE A 206 -6.62 0.74 -12.80
CA ILE A 206 -5.45 1.41 -13.39
C ILE A 206 -5.01 0.64 -14.63
N GLY A 207 -4.91 1.32 -15.75
CA GLY A 207 -4.20 0.82 -16.93
C GLY A 207 -2.75 1.31 -16.90
N LEU A 208 -1.79 0.39 -16.89
CA LEU A 208 -0.37 0.70 -16.94
C LEU A 208 0.13 0.59 -18.38
N THR A 209 0.71 1.67 -18.90
CA THR A 209 1.39 1.66 -20.20
C THR A 209 2.74 0.94 -20.10
N GLN A 210 3.38 0.67 -21.24
CA GLN A 210 4.73 0.11 -21.23
C GLN A 210 5.72 1.02 -20.50
N GLU A 211 5.59 2.34 -20.64
CA GLU A 211 6.42 3.32 -19.94
C GLU A 211 6.24 3.25 -18.42
N ASP A 212 5.00 3.02 -17.95
CA ASP A 212 4.70 2.85 -16.53
C ASP A 212 5.37 1.59 -15.98
N VAL A 213 5.20 0.47 -16.66
CA VAL A 213 5.81 -0.81 -16.27
C VAL A 213 7.33 -0.69 -16.26
N ASP A 214 7.93 -0.08 -17.27
CA ASP A 214 9.36 0.14 -17.34
C ASP A 214 9.87 1.04 -16.22
N THR A 215 9.06 2.03 -15.82
CA THR A 215 9.35 2.89 -14.67
C THR A 215 9.30 2.11 -13.36
N PHE A 216 8.29 1.25 -13.17
CA PHE A 216 8.19 0.38 -11.99
C PHE A 216 9.36 -0.62 -11.94
N LYS A 217 9.77 -1.19 -13.08
CA LYS A 217 10.90 -2.13 -13.16
C LYS A 217 12.25 -1.51 -12.78
N ARG A 218 12.44 -0.21 -13.04
CA ARG A 218 13.68 0.53 -12.71
C ARG A 218 13.63 1.18 -11.32
N GLY A 219 12.44 1.44 -10.81
CA GLY A 219 12.25 2.21 -9.60
C GLY A 219 12.60 1.44 -8.33
N LYS A 220 12.86 2.17 -7.25
CA LYS A 220 13.10 1.57 -5.92
C LYS A 220 11.82 1.49 -5.10
N GLY A 221 11.00 2.53 -5.18
CA GLY A 221 9.71 2.59 -4.51
C GLY A 221 8.79 3.60 -5.16
N ALA A 222 7.53 3.53 -4.78
CA ALA A 222 6.50 4.48 -5.15
C ALA A 222 5.73 4.95 -3.92
N GLN A 223 5.18 6.16 -4.00
CA GLN A 223 4.22 6.66 -3.04
C GLN A 223 2.83 6.57 -3.64
N VAL A 224 1.90 5.98 -2.89
CA VAL A 224 0.47 5.94 -3.20
C VAL A 224 -0.25 6.86 -2.21
N LYS A 225 -0.95 7.86 -2.71
CA LYS A 225 -1.53 8.93 -1.89
C LYS A 225 -3.03 8.99 -2.05
N LEU A 226 -3.73 9.17 -0.93
CA LEU A 226 -5.18 9.31 -0.85
C LEU A 226 -5.56 10.31 0.25
N ARG A 227 -6.81 10.76 0.25
CA ARG A 227 -7.34 11.69 1.24
C ARG A 227 -8.59 11.08 1.89
N PRO A 228 -8.68 11.00 3.23
CA PRO A 228 -9.93 10.63 3.89
C PRO A 228 -11.00 11.70 3.66
N ALA A 229 -12.25 11.29 3.42
CA ALA A 229 -13.40 12.18 3.31
C ALA A 229 -13.69 12.96 4.60
N PRO A 230 -13.54 12.39 5.82
CA PRO A 230 -13.71 13.15 7.06
C PRO A 230 -12.60 14.20 7.30
N ALA A 231 -11.45 14.05 6.63
CA ALA A 231 -10.28 14.92 6.79
C ALA A 231 -9.68 15.28 5.40
N PRO A 232 -10.41 16.06 4.58
CA PRO A 232 -10.05 16.31 3.18
C PRO A 232 -8.71 17.05 3.01
N ASP A 233 -8.29 17.81 4.02
CA ASP A 233 -7.00 18.51 4.01
C ASP A 233 -5.82 17.61 4.37
N HIS A 234 -6.09 16.44 4.97
CA HIS A 234 -5.07 15.46 5.35
C HIS A 234 -4.77 14.48 4.22
N GLU A 235 -3.50 14.36 3.86
CA GLU A 235 -3.02 13.40 2.86
C GLU A 235 -2.40 12.20 3.57
N VAL A 236 -2.93 11.01 3.28
CA VAL A 236 -2.32 9.75 3.68
C VAL A 236 -1.35 9.33 2.58
N VAL A 237 -0.11 9.07 2.96
CA VAL A 237 0.96 8.59 2.07
C VAL A 237 1.25 7.14 2.41
N LEU A 238 1.17 6.26 1.41
CA LEU A 238 1.42 4.84 1.55
C LEU A 238 2.64 4.45 0.74
N ASN A 239 3.47 3.58 1.32
CA ASN A 239 4.68 3.08 0.70
C ASN A 239 4.36 1.85 -0.16
N LEU A 240 4.74 1.93 -1.45
CA LEU A 240 4.73 0.82 -2.40
C LEU A 240 6.16 0.46 -2.76
N SER A 241 6.67 -0.64 -2.21
CA SER A 241 8.00 -1.13 -2.55
C SER A 241 8.03 -1.69 -3.98
N LEU A 242 9.07 -1.36 -4.75
CA LEU A 242 9.30 -1.94 -6.07
C LEU A 242 10.35 -3.05 -6.03
N ASP A 243 10.85 -3.40 -4.85
CA ASP A 243 11.75 -4.54 -4.66
C ASP A 243 11.04 -5.85 -5.04
N GLY A 244 11.59 -6.54 -6.04
CA GLY A 244 11.03 -7.77 -6.60
C GLY A 244 9.93 -7.57 -7.65
N PHE A 245 9.52 -6.34 -7.96
CA PHE A 245 8.47 -6.07 -8.97
C PHE A 245 8.78 -6.72 -10.32
N THR A 246 10.00 -6.53 -10.83
CA THR A 246 10.38 -7.06 -12.15
C THR A 246 10.25 -8.58 -12.21
N ALA A 247 10.74 -9.29 -11.20
CA ALA A 247 10.68 -10.75 -11.16
C ALA A 247 9.24 -11.25 -11.08
N GLY A 248 8.41 -10.63 -10.24
CA GLY A 248 6.99 -10.96 -10.14
C GLY A 248 6.20 -10.63 -11.40
N TYR A 249 6.45 -9.47 -12.01
CA TYR A 249 5.76 -9.03 -13.23
C TYR A 249 6.06 -9.95 -14.42
N ASP A 250 7.27 -10.51 -14.50
CA ASP A 250 7.64 -11.37 -15.62
C ASP A 250 6.94 -12.74 -15.58
N VAL A 251 6.45 -13.16 -14.39
CA VAL A 251 5.77 -14.44 -14.19
C VAL A 251 4.26 -14.34 -13.95
N VAL A 252 3.73 -13.17 -13.55
CA VAL A 252 2.29 -13.00 -13.28
C VAL A 252 1.44 -13.26 -14.52
N ASP A 253 0.22 -13.76 -14.34
CA ASP A 253 -0.63 -14.16 -15.45
C ASP A 253 -0.93 -13.04 -16.44
N VAL A 254 -1.21 -13.45 -17.67
CA VAL A 254 -1.59 -12.59 -18.78
C VAL A 254 -3.06 -12.82 -19.09
N VAL A 255 -3.85 -11.76 -19.02
CA VAL A 255 -5.26 -11.75 -19.42
C VAL A 255 -5.36 -11.26 -20.86
N GLU A 256 -6.08 -12.00 -21.71
CA GLU A 256 -6.42 -11.55 -23.06
C GLU A 256 -7.67 -10.64 -23.00
N GLN A 257 -7.58 -9.47 -23.61
CA GLN A 257 -8.69 -8.52 -23.77
C GLN A 257 -9.33 -8.63 -25.16
#